data_AF-A0A9N9SEK5-F1
#
_entry.id   AF-A0A9N9SEK5-F1
#
_cell.length_a   1.000
_cell.length_b   1.000
_cell.length_c   1.000
_cell.angle_alpha   90.00
_cell.angle_beta   90.00
_cell.angle_gamma   90.00
#
_symmetry.space_group_name_H-M   'P 1'
#
loop_
_entity.id
_entity.type
_entity.pdbx_description
1 polymer ?
#
loop_
_entity_poly.entity_id
_entity_poly.type
_entity_poly.pdbx_seq_one_letter_code
_entity_poly.pdbx_strand_id
1 'polypeptide(L)'
;MATEGVRVVLCAVAIFLTARCDNSFLKNAKISPRIVQTRYGRMQGLLVPMDAHRYLKPIEAFLGVPYATPPVQSNRFSPTRAPSPWEGVRVSDKAGPVCPQKLPDVANETAALERMPRGRLEYLKRLLPYLQNQSEDCLYLNIYAPTQGE
;
A
#
# COMPACT_ATOMS: atom_id res chain seq x y z
N MET A 1 -33.15 28.51 47.46
CA MET A 1 -33.67 28.17 46.13
C MET A 1 -32.50 28.27 45.16
N ALA A 2 -31.68 27.21 45.11
CA ALA A 2 -30.46 27.16 44.31
C ALA A 2 -30.78 26.44 43.00
N THR A 3 -30.62 27.13 41.88
CA THR A 3 -30.80 26.58 40.54
C THR A 3 -29.51 25.91 40.08
N GLU A 4 -29.57 24.59 39.88
CA GLU A 4 -28.49 23.77 39.34
C GLU A 4 -28.29 24.08 37.85
N GLY A 5 -27.08 24.52 37.49
CA GLY A 5 -26.67 24.74 36.10
C GLY A 5 -26.22 23.44 35.46
N VAL A 6 -27.03 22.91 34.54
CA VAL A 6 -26.69 21.78 33.67
C VAL A 6 -25.53 22.17 32.75
N ARG A 7 -24.33 21.64 33.01
CA ARG A 7 -23.18 21.77 32.11
C ARG A 7 -23.28 20.69 31.03
N VAL A 8 -23.70 21.08 29.82
CA VAL A 8 -23.66 20.25 28.62
C VAL A 8 -22.21 20.11 28.18
N VAL A 9 -21.61 18.95 28.43
CA VAL A 9 -20.28 18.59 27.89
C VAL A 9 -20.46 18.18 26.43
N LEU A 10 -20.18 19.09 25.49
CA LEU A 10 -20.01 18.74 24.09
C LEU A 10 -18.70 17.96 23.93
N CYS A 11 -18.76 16.63 23.96
CA CYS A 11 -17.68 15.79 23.46
C CYS A 11 -17.64 15.91 21.93
N ALA A 12 -16.70 16.71 21.43
CA ALA A 12 -16.35 16.75 20.02
C ALA A 12 -15.76 15.37 19.63
N VAL A 13 -16.58 14.53 18.98
CA VAL A 13 -16.10 13.32 18.34
C VAL A 13 -15.31 13.74 17.11
N ALA A 14 -13.98 13.77 17.23
CA ALA A 14 -13.09 13.90 16.09
C ALA A 14 -13.23 12.65 15.22
N ILE A 15 -14.05 12.73 14.18
CA ILE A 15 -14.12 11.71 13.14
C ILE A 15 -12.81 11.82 12.35
N PHE A 16 -11.82 11.01 12.72
CA PHE A 16 -10.69 10.74 11.86
C PHE A 16 -11.21 10.02 10.62
N LEU A 17 -11.45 10.78 9.54
CA LEU A 17 -11.61 10.24 8.19
C LEU A 17 -10.29 9.61 7.78
N THR A 18 -10.02 8.39 8.25
CA THR A 18 -8.99 7.55 7.66
C THR A 18 -9.46 7.25 6.25
N ALA A 19 -8.84 7.87 5.25
CA ALA A 19 -8.97 7.48 3.86
C ALA A 19 -8.51 6.01 3.78
N ARG A 20 -9.46 5.08 3.87
CA ARG A 20 -9.18 3.66 3.66
C ARG A 20 -8.95 3.50 2.17
N CYS A 21 -7.69 3.34 1.79
CA CYS A 21 -7.35 2.76 0.50
C CYS A 21 -7.87 1.31 0.55
N ASP A 22 -9.10 1.11 0.07
CA ASP A 22 -9.84 -0.14 0.17
C ASP A 22 -9.26 -1.17 -0.82
N ASN A 23 -8.08 -1.71 -0.50
CA ASN A 23 -7.55 -2.86 -1.20
C ASN A 23 -8.32 -4.10 -0.71
N SER A 24 -9.39 -4.45 -1.43
CA SER A 24 -10.29 -5.56 -1.09
C SER A 24 -9.53 -6.88 -0.85
N PHE A 25 -8.37 -7.03 -1.49
CA PHE A 25 -7.51 -8.20 -1.39
C PHE A 25 -6.92 -8.43 0.02
N LEU A 26 -6.61 -7.38 0.77
CA LEU A 26 -5.93 -7.50 2.07
C LEU A 26 -6.90 -7.40 3.26
N LYS A 27 -8.22 -7.31 3.02
CA LYS A 27 -9.22 -7.08 4.09
C LYS A 27 -9.18 -8.10 5.24
N ASN A 28 -8.81 -9.35 4.94
CA ASN A 28 -8.72 -10.44 5.92
C ASN A 28 -7.28 -10.94 6.13
N ALA A 29 -6.29 -10.20 5.63
CA ALA A 29 -4.89 -10.57 5.78
C ALA A 29 -4.47 -10.47 7.25
N LYS A 30 -3.72 -11.47 7.73
CA LYS A 30 -3.14 -11.51 9.07
C LYS A 30 -1.63 -11.53 8.97
N ILE A 31 -0.92 -11.11 10.02
CA ILE A 31 0.54 -11.27 10.06
C ILE A 31 0.88 -12.77 9.95
N SER A 32 1.76 -13.13 9.01
CA SER A 32 2.22 -14.52 8.88
C SER A 32 3.10 -14.88 10.09
N PRO A 33 2.91 -16.06 10.72
CA PRO A 33 3.81 -16.51 11.78
C PRO A 33 5.24 -16.79 11.27
N ARG A 34 5.41 -16.97 9.96
CA ARG A 34 6.70 -17.28 9.35
C ARG A 34 7.55 -16.03 9.19
N ILE A 35 8.76 -16.09 9.74
CA ILE A 35 9.81 -15.09 9.50
C ILE A 35 10.77 -15.64 8.45
N VAL A 36 11.01 -14.86 7.40
CA VAL A 36 11.92 -15.21 6.30
C VAL A 36 13.23 -14.45 6.47
N GLN A 37 14.35 -15.18 6.44
CA GLN A 37 15.69 -14.58 6.41
C GLN A 37 16.06 -14.26 4.96
N THR A 38 16.38 -12.99 4.68
CA THR A 38 16.97 -12.57 3.41
C THR A 38 18.46 -12.26 3.59
N ARG A 39 19.15 -11.98 2.49
CA ARG A 39 20.53 -11.46 2.50
C ARG A 39 20.69 -10.09 3.18
N TYR A 40 19.61 -9.34 3.36
CA TYR A 40 19.63 -7.98 3.92
C TYR A 40 19.02 -7.90 5.33
N GLY A 41 18.31 -8.92 5.77
CA GLY A 41 17.68 -8.94 7.10
C GLY A 41 16.48 -9.87 7.16
N ARG A 42 15.90 -10.01 8.36
CA ARG A 42 14.69 -10.81 8.58
C ARG A 42 13.45 -10.00 8.22
N MET A 43 12.48 -10.65 7.62
CA MET A 43 11.22 -10.03 7.24
C MET A 43 10.02 -10.94 7.55
N GLN A 44 8.89 -10.30 7.78
CA GLN A 44 7.62 -10.95 8.06
C GLN A 44 6.54 -10.38 7.13
N GLY A 45 5.76 -11.25 6.52
CA GLY A 45 4.71 -10.88 5.58
C GLY A 45 3.32 -11.02 6.17
N LEU A 46 2.34 -11.07 5.26
CA LEU A 46 0.94 -11.30 5.54
C LEU A 46 0.51 -12.66 5.02
N LEU A 47 -0.24 -13.41 5.82
CA LEU A 47 -1.04 -14.53 5.36
C LEU A 47 -2.37 -14.00 4.86
N VAL A 48 -2.62 -14.14 3.55
CA VAL A 48 -3.85 -13.71 2.89
C VAL A 48 -4.72 -14.95 2.64
N PRO A 49 -5.89 -15.06 3.31
CA PRO A 49 -6.80 -16.16 3.07
C PRO A 49 -7.51 -15.98 1.72
N MET A 50 -7.68 -17.08 0.98
CA MET A 50 -8.36 -17.09 -0.31
C MET A 50 -9.80 -17.61 -0.18
N ASP A 51 -10.49 -17.27 0.90
CA ASP A 51 -11.81 -17.85 1.27
C ASP A 51 -12.90 -17.65 0.21
N ALA A 52 -12.83 -16.55 -0.55
CA ALA A 52 -13.73 -16.29 -1.67
C ALA A 52 -13.54 -17.27 -2.85
N HIS A 53 -12.42 -18.00 -2.88
CA HIS A 53 -12.02 -18.92 -3.94
C HIS A 53 -11.76 -20.31 -3.34
N ARG A 54 -12.82 -21.13 -3.32
CA ARG A 54 -12.89 -22.41 -2.60
C ARG A 54 -11.78 -23.43 -2.90
N TYR A 55 -11.09 -23.29 -4.03
CA TYR A 55 -10.04 -24.21 -4.49
C TYR A 55 -8.62 -23.64 -4.38
N LEU A 56 -8.48 -22.39 -3.94
CA LEU A 56 -7.17 -21.75 -3.82
C LEU A 56 -6.67 -21.87 -2.38
N LYS A 57 -5.41 -22.28 -2.26
CA LYS A 57 -4.70 -22.22 -0.97
C LYS A 57 -4.44 -20.76 -0.58
N PRO A 58 -4.30 -20.47 0.73
CA PRO A 58 -3.82 -19.17 1.18
C PRO A 58 -2.48 -18.82 0.54
N ILE A 59 -2.17 -17.54 0.53
CA ILE A 59 -0.87 -17.05 0.06
C ILE A 59 -0.16 -16.25 1.14
N GLU A 60 1.16 -16.25 1.10
CA GLU A 60 1.99 -15.30 1.82
C GLU A 60 2.31 -14.12 0.90
N ALA A 61 1.92 -12.92 1.33
CA ALA A 61 2.21 -11.67 0.66
C ALA A 61 3.26 -10.88 1.45
N PHE A 62 4.31 -10.43 0.77
CA PHE A 62 5.32 -9.53 1.32
C PHE A 62 5.29 -8.25 0.51
N LEU A 63 4.86 -7.16 1.11
CA LEU A 63 4.63 -5.89 0.44
C LEU A 63 5.68 -4.86 0.82
N GLY A 64 6.08 -4.03 -0.14
CA GLY A 64 7.01 -2.92 0.13
C GLY A 64 8.41 -3.39 0.54
N VAL A 65 8.90 -4.47 -0.08
CA VAL A 65 10.23 -5.03 0.18
C VAL A 65 11.27 -4.21 -0.58
N PRO A 66 12.23 -3.53 0.10
CA PRO A 66 13.25 -2.75 -0.57
C PRO A 66 14.23 -3.67 -1.30
N TYR A 67 14.46 -3.43 -2.59
CA TYR A 67 15.42 -4.22 -3.39
C TYR A 67 16.63 -3.42 -3.84
N ALA A 68 16.63 -2.10 -3.64
CA ALA A 68 17.73 -1.21 -3.97
C ALA A 68 17.77 0.00 -3.02
N THR A 69 18.91 0.69 -3.00
CA THR A 69 19.06 1.98 -2.31
C THR A 69 18.22 3.06 -3.03
N PRO A 70 17.54 3.99 -2.30
CA PRO A 70 16.74 5.03 -2.91
C PRO A 70 17.53 5.89 -3.92
N PRO A 71 17.01 6.14 -5.13
CA PRO A 71 17.66 6.90 -6.19
C PRO A 71 17.50 8.43 -6.00
N VAL A 72 17.61 8.88 -4.76
CA VAL A 72 17.41 10.29 -4.36
C VAL A 72 18.75 11.04 -4.35
N GLN A 73 18.69 12.36 -4.48
CA GLN A 73 19.86 13.26 -4.36
C GLN A 73 21.02 12.82 -5.26
N SER A 74 22.21 12.55 -4.68
CA SER A 74 23.42 12.12 -5.40
C SER A 74 23.28 10.79 -6.12
N ASN A 75 22.28 9.96 -5.78
CA ASN A 75 22.03 8.69 -6.45
C ASN A 75 21.16 8.85 -7.71
N ARG A 76 20.62 10.04 -7.99
CA ARG A 76 19.80 10.27 -9.17
C ARG A 76 20.64 10.05 -10.44
N PHE A 77 20.06 9.37 -11.42
CA PHE A 77 20.71 9.02 -12.70
C PHE A 77 21.98 8.16 -12.56
N SER A 78 22.21 7.59 -11.37
CA SER A 78 23.28 6.62 -11.14
C SER A 78 22.70 5.20 -11.16
N PRO A 79 23.53 4.18 -11.45
CA PRO A 79 23.12 2.79 -11.30
C PRO A 79 22.60 2.49 -9.89
N THR A 80 21.59 1.63 -9.80
CA THR A 80 21.05 1.20 -8.51
C THR A 80 22.06 0.37 -7.74
N ARG A 81 22.04 0.48 -6.41
CA ARG A 81 22.89 -0.28 -5.50
C ARG A 81 22.04 -1.15 -4.60
N ALA A 82 22.63 -2.23 -4.07
CA ALA A 82 21.97 -3.07 -3.07
C ALA A 82 21.45 -2.22 -1.89
N PRO A 83 20.30 -2.56 -1.29
CA PRO A 83 19.76 -1.86 -0.14
C PRO A 83 20.66 -2.08 1.08
N SER A 84 20.59 -1.15 2.03
CA SER A 84 21.26 -1.33 3.31
C SER A 84 20.59 -2.47 4.09
N PRO A 85 21.37 -3.35 4.74
CA PRO A 85 20.80 -4.31 5.68
C PRO A 85 20.03 -3.62 6.81
N TRP A 86 19.07 -4.32 7.39
CA TRP A 86 18.32 -3.83 8.56
C TRP A 86 18.42 -4.80 9.73
N GLU A 87 18.35 -4.24 10.94
CA GLU A 87 18.30 -5.00 12.18
C GLU A 87 16.86 -5.39 12.55
N GLY A 88 16.71 -6.39 13.40
CA GLY A 88 15.39 -6.85 13.84
C GLY A 88 14.63 -7.63 12.78
N VAL A 89 13.29 -7.49 12.78
CA VAL A 89 12.38 -8.12 11.82
C VAL A 89 11.55 -7.01 11.16
N ARG A 90 11.66 -6.87 9.85
CA ARG A 90 10.87 -5.90 9.07
C ARG A 90 9.49 -6.46 8.74
N VAL A 91 8.45 -5.79 9.20
CA VAL A 91 7.07 -6.09 8.80
C VAL A 91 6.82 -5.52 7.39
N SER A 92 6.45 -6.40 6.46
CA SER A 92 6.24 -6.11 5.03
C SER A 92 4.76 -6.25 4.68
N ASP A 93 3.93 -5.41 5.29
CA ASP A 93 2.45 -5.46 5.27
C ASP A 93 1.81 -4.39 4.39
N LYS A 94 2.59 -3.44 3.87
CA LYS A 94 2.11 -2.31 3.07
C LYS A 94 2.93 -2.14 1.80
N ALA A 95 2.26 -1.82 0.70
CA ALA A 95 2.95 -1.45 -0.52
C ALA A 95 3.75 -0.14 -0.31
N GLY A 96 4.94 -0.08 -0.88
CA GLY A 96 5.72 1.16 -0.95
C GLY A 96 5.05 2.19 -1.88
N PRO A 97 5.50 3.46 -1.83
CA PRO A 97 5.04 4.47 -2.79
C PRO A 97 5.44 4.08 -4.22
N VAL A 98 4.63 4.50 -5.18
CA VAL A 98 4.94 4.34 -6.60
C VAL A 98 5.94 5.40 -7.06
N CYS A 99 6.61 5.16 -8.18
CA CYS A 99 7.56 6.13 -8.73
C CYS A 99 6.84 7.39 -9.25
N PRO A 100 7.53 8.55 -9.27
CA PRO A 100 6.92 9.80 -9.72
C PRO A 100 6.53 9.73 -11.19
N GLN A 101 5.27 10.08 -11.49
CA GLN A 101 4.70 10.09 -12.82
C GLN A 101 3.67 11.20 -12.97
N LYS A 102 3.65 11.85 -14.14
CA LYS A 102 2.63 12.84 -14.47
C LYS A 102 1.34 12.11 -14.85
N LEU A 103 0.39 12.05 -13.91
CA LEU A 103 -0.91 11.44 -14.15
C LEU A 103 -1.78 12.38 -15.02
N PRO A 104 -2.58 11.84 -15.96
CA PRO A 104 -3.55 12.64 -16.70
C PRO A 104 -4.66 13.13 -15.76
N ASP A 105 -5.08 14.38 -15.94
CA ASP A 105 -6.25 14.90 -15.24
C ASP A 105 -7.52 14.28 -15.84
N VAL A 106 -8.29 13.61 -14.97
CA VAL A 106 -9.56 12.97 -15.31
C VAL A 106 -10.70 13.46 -14.42
N ALA A 107 -10.49 14.54 -13.66
CA ALA A 107 -11.52 15.11 -12.80
C ALA A 107 -12.71 15.62 -13.62
N ASN A 108 -12.43 16.23 -14.78
CA ASN A 108 -13.44 16.60 -15.76
C ASN A 108 -13.56 15.52 -16.85
N GLU A 109 -14.59 14.68 -16.75
CA GLU A 109 -14.80 13.56 -17.66
C GLU A 109 -15.04 14.01 -19.10
N THR A 110 -15.81 15.09 -19.30
CA THR A 110 -16.13 15.60 -20.64
C THR A 110 -14.84 16.03 -21.35
N ALA A 111 -14.01 16.83 -20.67
CA ALA A 111 -12.72 17.26 -21.20
C ALA A 111 -11.70 16.12 -21.34
N ALA A 112 -11.83 15.05 -20.54
CA ALA A 112 -11.01 13.85 -20.69
C ALA A 112 -11.42 13.04 -21.92
N LEU A 113 -12.73 12.87 -22.17
CA LEU A 113 -13.26 12.10 -23.30
C LEU A 113 -12.97 12.75 -24.66
N GLU A 114 -12.75 14.07 -24.70
CA GLU A 114 -12.21 14.76 -25.89
C GLU A 114 -10.78 14.32 -26.24
N ARG A 115 -9.99 13.92 -25.24
CA ARG A 115 -8.57 13.58 -25.37
C ARG A 115 -8.27 12.09 -25.34
N MET A 116 -9.19 11.27 -24.83
CA MET A 116 -8.99 9.83 -24.71
C MET A 116 -10.29 9.00 -24.84
N PRO A 117 -10.21 7.76 -25.35
CA PRO A 117 -11.36 6.87 -25.41
C PRO A 117 -11.93 6.54 -24.02
N ARG A 118 -13.25 6.28 -23.95
CA ARG A 118 -13.95 5.94 -22.70
C ARG A 118 -13.33 4.79 -21.93
N GLY A 119 -12.91 3.71 -22.60
CA GLY A 119 -12.27 2.56 -21.95
C GLY A 119 -10.93 2.93 -21.29
N ARG A 120 -10.18 3.87 -21.87
CA ARG A 120 -8.93 4.37 -21.26
C ARG A 120 -9.23 5.23 -20.02
N LEU A 121 -10.25 6.09 -20.10
CA LEU A 121 -10.70 6.90 -18.96
C LEU A 121 -11.12 6.01 -17.78
N GLU A 122 -11.94 4.99 -18.03
CA GLU A 122 -12.41 4.06 -17.01
C GLU A 122 -11.26 3.26 -16.38
N TYR A 123 -10.33 2.80 -17.22
CA TYR A 123 -9.11 2.13 -16.75
C TYR A 123 -8.27 3.04 -15.84
N LEU A 124 -8.04 4.29 -16.24
CA LEU A 124 -7.29 5.27 -15.45
C LEU A 124 -7.99 5.55 -14.12
N LYS A 125 -9.30 5.81 -14.13
CA LYS A 125 -10.08 6.03 -12.91
C LYS A 125 -9.93 4.89 -11.89
N ARG A 126 -9.90 3.64 -12.36
CA ARG A 126 -9.68 2.48 -11.49
C ARG A 126 -8.27 2.43 -10.90
N LEU A 127 -7.26 2.89 -11.64
CA LEU A 127 -5.86 2.86 -11.21
C LEU A 127 -5.47 4.04 -10.31
N LEU A 128 -6.06 5.22 -10.53
CA LEU A 128 -5.63 6.45 -9.87
C LEU A 128 -5.49 6.35 -8.35
N PRO A 129 -6.40 5.70 -7.59
CA PRO A 129 -6.22 5.54 -6.15
C PRO A 129 -4.89 4.87 -5.75
N TYR A 130 -4.39 3.95 -6.58
CA TYR A 130 -3.12 3.24 -6.34
C TYR A 130 -1.88 4.05 -6.74
N LEU A 131 -2.06 5.13 -7.51
CA LEU A 131 -0.97 5.96 -8.07
C LEU A 131 -0.80 7.30 -7.35
N GLN A 132 -1.60 7.58 -6.32
CA GLN A 132 -1.56 8.86 -5.58
C GLN A 132 -0.32 8.99 -4.70
N ASN A 133 0.11 7.91 -4.05
CA ASN A 133 1.26 7.93 -3.15
C ASN A 133 2.57 7.78 -3.95
N GLN A 134 3.12 8.90 -4.42
CA GLN A 134 4.35 8.94 -5.21
C GLN A 134 5.55 9.41 -4.39
N SER A 135 6.72 8.81 -4.64
CA SER A 135 8.00 9.22 -4.05
C SER A 135 9.15 8.85 -4.99
N GLU A 136 10.24 9.62 -4.98
CA GLU A 136 11.48 9.19 -5.63
C GLU A 136 12.10 7.95 -4.97
N ASP A 137 11.86 7.75 -3.68
CA ASP A 137 12.12 6.49 -3.01
C ASP A 137 10.98 5.51 -3.32
N CYS A 138 11.06 4.82 -4.46
CA CYS A 138 10.04 3.89 -4.95
C CYS A 138 10.58 2.49 -5.31
N LEU A 139 11.84 2.17 -4.97
CA LEU A 139 12.48 0.91 -5.36
C LEU A 139 12.10 -0.25 -4.44
N TYR A 140 10.82 -0.58 -4.47
CA TYR A 140 10.19 -1.64 -3.69
C TYR A 140 9.56 -2.70 -4.60
N LEU A 141 9.51 -3.93 -4.12
CA LEU A 141 8.79 -5.03 -4.78
C LEU A 141 7.76 -5.65 -3.84
N ASN A 142 6.79 -6.32 -4.45
CA ASN A 142 5.78 -7.10 -3.75
C ASN A 142 5.93 -8.57 -4.17
N ILE A 143 6.01 -9.48 -3.20
CA ILE A 143 6.19 -10.92 -3.42
C ILE A 143 4.91 -11.61 -2.98
N TYR A 144 4.38 -12.50 -3.82
CA TYR A 144 3.22 -13.33 -3.50
C TYR A 144 3.64 -14.78 -3.71
N ALA A 145 3.64 -15.56 -2.63
CA ALA A 145 4.02 -16.97 -2.65
C ALA A 145 2.84 -17.81 -2.14
N PRO A 146 2.46 -18.91 -2.83
CA PRO A 146 1.48 -19.83 -2.27
C PRO A 146 2.02 -20.43 -0.97
N THR A 147 1.16 -20.61 0.05
CA THR A 147 1.58 -21.35 1.23
C THR A 147 1.94 -22.78 0.81
N GLN A 148 3.15 -23.22 1.14
CA GLN A 148 3.48 -24.63 1.02
C GLN A 148 2.58 -25.38 1.99
N GLY A 149 1.80 -26.32 1.48
CA GLY A 149 1.01 -27.20 2.34
C GLY A 149 1.95 -28.10 3.13
N GLU A 150 1.55 -28.42 4.35
CA GLU A 150 1.97 -29.68 4.97
C GLU A 150 1.52 -30.88 4.12
#